data_AF-A0A815ATK3-F1
#
_entry.id   AF-A0A815ATK3-F1
#
_cell.length_a   1.000
_cell.length_b   1.000
_cell.length_c   1.000
_cell.angle_alpha   90.00
_cell.angle_beta   90.00
_cell.angle_gamma   90.00
#
_symmetry.space_group_name_H-M   'P 1'
#
loop_
_entity.id
_entity.type
_entity.pdbx_description
1 polymer ?
#
loop_
_entity_poly.entity_id
_entity_poly.type
_entity_poly.pdbx_seq_one_letter_code
_entity_poly.pdbx_strand_id
1 'polypeptide(L)'
;METDIQNENCLTVLESFPNELFVQIFSYLTSIDTIIAFSNLNNRFQCLVLTYCQTFDLISINKKKCDFIFQFHETNQWKSLRISNNDQRPFWIDYFIENYFSIKNFSQLQTLSVGQLNDKTQQLFFSLLPSLTNLISLSIDSLCGKEILPFDLPKLQKFIFGSCENIDWIKNFSRIETIEYTLNHFCEKKNKLIWPLIIKNLKIVFLVDTDYSLILDSLVHLSQLITLEIYEMRVGKVPLNGQRWEDLIRSSFPLLKTFKFYFIFRSLTSQELKRLVASYSTPFYIKEKQWFVYCNIFANSKNNRYGKLSIFYTLPYPMETLTIYKNSFKKTISNLPINNHLNIYTNIKTLIFENYITPNHDFNKTKIINLVINTQFESIYWLHALTKLEQLHIDHFGFISMEQFQILLDNTPYLYSLSLRKSQLIRLTDNWNDVHICNHLSQKIRVLKLHSYKNPLECLNRHELERILSIFETKCEYLSLGLQTTTNTIDYILSRMSALNYLHIFVREKFRLPITKTLTMEWLEKQQTQFNNSNCIIINNIHGNYFWL
;
A
#
# COMPACT_ATOMS: atom_id res chain seq x y z
N MET A 1 39.19 -50.06 -21.20
CA MET A 1 39.74 -49.38 -20.01
C MET A 1 39.21 -47.95 -20.04
N GLU A 2 37.94 -47.81 -19.72
CA GLU A 2 37.34 -46.52 -19.37
C GLU A 2 37.61 -46.34 -17.89
N THR A 3 38.42 -45.34 -17.55
CA THR A 3 38.70 -44.98 -16.17
C THR A 3 37.48 -44.27 -15.62
N ASP A 4 36.70 -44.98 -14.81
CA ASP A 4 35.74 -44.43 -13.85
C ASP A 4 36.49 -43.46 -12.93
N ILE A 5 36.50 -42.18 -13.30
CA ILE A 5 36.83 -41.10 -12.39
C ILE A 5 35.65 -41.04 -11.42
N GLN A 6 35.80 -41.70 -10.28
CA GLN A 6 34.95 -41.50 -9.12
C GLN A 6 35.06 -40.02 -8.74
N ASN A 7 34.09 -39.22 -9.21
CA ASN A 7 33.80 -37.92 -8.63
C ASN A 7 33.43 -38.16 -7.18
N GLU A 8 34.42 -38.10 -6.28
CA GLU A 8 34.17 -37.86 -4.87
C GLU A 8 33.40 -36.55 -4.80
N ASN A 9 32.08 -36.68 -4.61
CA ASN A 9 31.17 -35.56 -4.41
C ASN A 9 31.70 -34.79 -3.21
N CYS A 10 32.35 -33.67 -3.48
CA CYS A 10 32.80 -32.71 -2.49
C CYS A 10 31.54 -32.02 -1.95
N LEU A 11 30.82 -32.74 -1.08
CA LEU A 11 29.67 -32.23 -0.36
C LEU A 11 30.15 -30.99 0.37
N THR A 12 29.51 -29.87 0.06
CA THR A 12 29.85 -28.62 0.74
C THR A 12 29.50 -28.78 2.22
N VAL A 13 30.24 -28.12 3.12
CA VAL A 13 29.93 -28.12 4.56
C VAL A 13 28.47 -27.73 4.83
N LEU A 14 27.89 -26.91 3.95
CA LEU A 14 26.48 -26.52 3.99
C LEU A 14 25.53 -27.71 3.89
N GLU A 15 25.78 -28.67 2.99
CA GLU A 15 24.92 -29.85 2.80
C GLU A 15 24.94 -30.82 3.98
N SER A 16 25.90 -30.67 4.90
CA SER A 16 25.95 -31.46 6.14
C SER A 16 25.02 -30.94 7.23
N PHE A 17 24.54 -29.69 7.13
CA PHE A 17 23.65 -29.12 8.15
C PHE A 17 22.30 -29.83 8.17
N PRO A 18 21.65 -29.97 9.34
CA PRO A 18 20.33 -30.58 9.47
C PRO A 18 19.20 -29.75 8.83
N ASN A 19 18.08 -30.37 8.45
CA ASN A 19 16.97 -29.72 7.73
C ASN A 19 16.37 -28.56 8.54
N GLU A 20 16.33 -28.71 9.86
CA GLU A 20 15.78 -27.77 10.83
C GLU A 20 16.48 -26.41 10.75
N LEU A 21 17.80 -26.39 10.51
CA LEU A 21 18.53 -25.13 10.32
C LEU A 21 18.11 -24.43 9.02
N PHE A 22 17.87 -25.17 7.94
CA PHE A 22 17.37 -24.57 6.70
C PHE A 22 15.94 -24.07 6.83
N VAL A 23 15.09 -24.78 7.55
CA VAL A 23 13.74 -24.28 7.88
C VAL A 23 13.82 -22.97 8.66
N GLN A 24 14.73 -22.88 9.62
CA GLN A 24 14.98 -21.64 10.35
C GLN A 24 15.51 -20.53 9.42
N ILE A 25 16.45 -20.82 8.52
CA ILE A 25 16.94 -19.86 7.52
C ILE A 25 15.80 -19.37 6.63
N PHE A 26 14.97 -20.28 6.12
CA PHE A 26 13.85 -19.96 5.23
C PHE A 26 12.81 -19.08 5.93
N SER A 27 12.66 -19.19 7.26
CA SER A 27 11.76 -18.31 8.03
C SER A 27 12.17 -16.83 8.01
N TYR A 28 13.43 -16.52 7.68
CA TYR A 28 13.93 -15.15 7.51
C TYR A 28 13.88 -14.65 6.07
N LEU A 29 13.54 -15.51 5.11
CA LEU A 29 13.49 -15.21 3.68
C LEU A 29 12.05 -15.22 3.18
N THR A 30 11.78 -14.52 2.08
CA THR A 30 10.53 -14.76 1.37
C THR A 30 10.58 -16.11 0.66
N SER A 31 9.43 -16.74 0.39
CA SER A 31 9.41 -17.98 -0.40
C SER A 31 10.04 -17.80 -1.78
N ILE A 32 9.94 -16.59 -2.33
CA ILE A 32 10.52 -16.25 -3.63
C ILE A 32 12.04 -16.22 -3.57
N ASP A 33 12.60 -15.52 -2.59
CA ASP A 33 14.05 -15.46 -2.41
C ASP A 33 14.62 -16.83 -2.08
N THR A 34 13.88 -17.64 -1.32
CA THR A 34 14.23 -19.03 -1.01
C THR A 34 14.28 -19.90 -2.26
N ILE A 35 13.27 -19.84 -3.11
CA ILE A 35 13.27 -20.58 -4.40
C ILE A 35 14.43 -20.13 -5.26
N ILE A 36 14.67 -18.83 -5.39
CA ILE A 36 15.76 -18.32 -6.24
C ILE A 36 17.12 -18.76 -5.73
N ALA A 37 17.34 -18.73 -4.41
CA ALA A 37 18.63 -19.04 -3.82
C ALA A 37 18.92 -20.54 -3.70
N PHE A 38 17.89 -21.38 -3.48
CA PHE A 38 18.07 -22.80 -3.13
C PHE A 38 17.53 -23.78 -4.15
N SER A 39 16.74 -23.35 -5.14
CA SER A 39 16.34 -24.26 -6.23
C SER A 39 17.55 -24.65 -7.08
N ASN A 40 17.52 -25.86 -7.63
CA ASN A 40 18.60 -26.45 -8.44
C ASN A 40 19.96 -26.66 -7.76
N LEU A 41 20.10 -26.43 -6.45
CA LEU A 41 21.34 -26.77 -5.74
C LEU A 41 21.54 -28.29 -5.66
N ASN A 42 20.55 -28.99 -5.09
CA ASN A 42 20.47 -30.45 -5.08
C ASN A 42 19.03 -30.89 -4.75
N ASN A 43 18.76 -32.20 -4.83
CA ASN A 43 17.42 -32.76 -4.58
C ASN A 43 16.93 -32.48 -3.15
N ARG A 44 17.82 -32.52 -2.14
CA ARG A 44 17.45 -32.25 -0.74
C ARG A 44 16.92 -30.83 -0.58
N PHE A 45 17.61 -29.82 -1.12
CA PHE A 45 17.14 -28.44 -1.07
C PHE A 45 15.86 -28.24 -1.87
N GLN A 46 15.73 -28.88 -3.03
CA GLN A 46 14.49 -28.83 -3.82
C GLN A 46 13.31 -29.37 -3.02
N CYS A 47 13.46 -30.51 -2.33
CA CYS A 47 12.43 -31.04 -1.45
C CYS A 47 12.08 -30.08 -0.30
N LEU A 48 13.08 -29.46 0.33
CA LEU A 48 12.85 -28.48 1.39
C LEU A 48 12.10 -27.24 0.85
N VAL A 49 12.53 -26.70 -0.29
CA VAL A 49 11.90 -25.56 -0.95
C VAL A 49 10.42 -25.87 -1.20
N LEU A 50 10.11 -26.98 -1.87
CA LEU A 50 8.72 -27.39 -2.16
C LEU A 50 7.88 -27.58 -0.89
N THR A 51 8.49 -28.13 0.18
CA THR A 51 7.79 -28.40 1.43
C THR A 51 7.45 -27.12 2.20
N TYR A 52 8.35 -26.14 2.22
CA TYR A 52 8.25 -24.96 3.11
C TYR A 52 7.85 -23.67 2.39
N CYS A 53 8.01 -23.56 1.06
CA CYS A 53 7.67 -22.37 0.29
C CYS A 53 6.24 -22.42 -0.25
N GLN A 54 5.27 -22.10 0.59
CA GLN A 54 3.84 -22.21 0.24
C GLN A 54 3.11 -20.86 0.12
N THR A 55 3.82 -19.74 0.34
CA THR A 55 3.24 -18.40 0.39
C THR A 55 3.93 -17.47 -0.60
N PHE A 56 3.18 -16.96 -1.58
CA PHE A 56 3.73 -16.19 -2.69
C PHE A 56 3.11 -14.79 -2.74
N ASP A 57 3.94 -13.76 -2.57
CA ASP A 57 3.57 -12.36 -2.83
C ASP A 57 4.18 -11.91 -4.16
N LEU A 58 3.38 -12.00 -5.23
CA LEU A 58 3.78 -11.59 -6.56
C LEU A 58 3.63 -10.07 -6.78
N ILE A 59 3.28 -9.28 -5.75
CA ILE A 59 3.15 -7.82 -5.87
C ILE A 59 4.51 -7.12 -5.93
N SER A 60 5.57 -7.72 -5.42
CA SER A 60 6.90 -7.09 -5.44
C SER A 60 7.82 -7.62 -6.54
N ILE A 61 7.42 -8.71 -7.22
CA ILE A 61 8.34 -9.37 -8.13
C ILE A 61 8.24 -8.86 -9.56
N ASN A 62 9.33 -9.15 -10.24
CA ASN A 62 9.58 -8.89 -11.62
C ASN A 62 9.16 -10.17 -12.41
N LYS A 63 8.76 -10.09 -13.68
CA LYS A 63 8.35 -11.27 -14.46
C LYS A 63 9.44 -12.35 -14.56
N LYS A 64 10.74 -12.05 -14.58
CA LYS A 64 11.80 -13.08 -14.66
C LYS A 64 11.78 -13.97 -13.42
N LYS A 65 11.66 -13.35 -12.25
CA LYS A 65 11.46 -14.07 -10.99
C LYS A 65 10.15 -14.85 -11.03
N CYS A 66 9.08 -14.29 -11.60
CA CYS A 66 7.80 -14.98 -11.76
C CYS A 66 7.95 -16.23 -12.64
N ASP A 67 8.43 -16.08 -13.86
CA ASP A 67 8.65 -17.14 -14.85
C ASP A 67 9.53 -18.24 -14.25
N PHE A 68 10.60 -17.86 -13.55
CA PHE A 68 11.47 -18.77 -12.82
C PHE A 68 10.70 -19.56 -11.74
N ILE A 69 9.91 -18.90 -10.90
CA ILE A 69 9.09 -19.58 -9.88
C ILE A 69 8.14 -20.60 -10.54
N PHE A 70 7.46 -20.21 -11.63
CA PHE A 70 6.52 -21.08 -12.32
C PHE A 70 7.19 -22.25 -13.06
N GLN A 71 8.46 -22.10 -13.44
CA GLN A 71 9.25 -23.19 -14.02
C GLN A 71 9.67 -24.22 -12.97
N PHE A 72 9.98 -23.79 -11.74
CA PHE A 72 10.64 -24.64 -10.72
C PHE A 72 9.75 -25.07 -9.56
N HIS A 73 8.54 -24.50 -9.43
CA HIS A 73 7.67 -24.79 -8.30
C HIS A 73 6.28 -25.26 -8.74
N GLU A 74 5.85 -26.40 -8.19
CA GLU A 74 4.50 -26.88 -8.40
C GLU A 74 3.50 -25.98 -7.67
N THR A 75 2.59 -25.39 -8.44
CA THR A 75 1.58 -24.43 -7.97
C THR A 75 0.51 -25.11 -7.12
N ASN A 76 0.27 -26.41 -7.35
CA ASN A 76 -0.73 -27.21 -6.64
C ASN A 76 -0.49 -27.28 -5.13
N GLN A 77 0.72 -26.98 -4.65
CA GLN A 77 1.11 -26.97 -3.24
C GLN A 77 0.99 -25.57 -2.60
N TRP A 78 0.69 -24.53 -3.38
CA TRP A 78 0.61 -23.16 -2.87
C TRP A 78 -0.58 -23.01 -1.94
N LYS A 79 -0.36 -22.42 -0.77
CA LYS A 79 -1.39 -22.15 0.23
C LYS A 79 -1.81 -20.68 0.23
N SER A 80 -0.93 -19.76 -0.13
CA SER A 80 -1.25 -18.33 -0.17
C SER A 80 -0.68 -17.68 -1.42
N LEU A 81 -1.50 -16.87 -2.08
CA LEU A 81 -1.14 -16.12 -3.28
C LEU A 81 -1.64 -14.68 -3.18
N ARG A 82 -0.75 -13.73 -3.43
CA ARG A 82 -1.08 -12.31 -3.53
C ARG A 82 -0.60 -11.76 -4.86
N ILE A 83 -1.51 -11.14 -5.59
CA ILE A 83 -1.28 -10.54 -6.91
C ILE A 83 -2.05 -9.22 -7.00
N SER A 84 -1.52 -8.24 -7.71
CA SER A 84 -2.19 -6.96 -7.92
C SER A 84 -1.70 -6.33 -9.20
N ASN A 85 -2.62 -5.74 -9.95
CA ASN A 85 -2.25 -4.64 -10.82
C ASN A 85 -1.94 -3.45 -9.91
N ASN A 86 -0.82 -2.78 -10.10
CA ASN A 86 -0.52 -1.53 -9.40
C ASN A 86 -0.03 -0.50 -10.42
N ASP A 87 0.10 0.76 -10.00
CA ASP A 87 0.58 1.83 -10.89
C ASP A 87 1.94 1.51 -11.53
N GLN A 88 2.73 0.62 -10.92
CA GLN A 88 4.02 0.18 -11.43
C GLN A 88 3.92 -0.96 -12.45
N ARG A 89 2.83 -1.75 -12.40
CA ARG A 89 2.60 -2.97 -13.20
C ARG A 89 1.11 -3.10 -13.56
N PRO A 90 0.59 -2.24 -14.44
CA PRO A 90 -0.73 -2.45 -15.01
C PRO A 90 -0.77 -3.79 -15.77
N PHE A 91 -1.92 -4.47 -15.80
CA PHE A 91 -2.15 -5.73 -16.54
C PHE A 91 -1.35 -6.96 -16.08
N TRP A 92 -0.66 -6.88 -14.94
CA TRP A 92 0.04 -8.03 -14.37
C TRP A 92 -0.88 -9.23 -14.10
N ILE A 93 -2.09 -8.97 -13.62
CA ILE A 93 -3.09 -10.03 -13.39
C ILE A 93 -3.54 -10.63 -14.71
N ASP A 94 -3.74 -9.83 -15.76
CA ASP A 94 -4.13 -10.33 -17.08
C ASP A 94 -3.09 -11.31 -17.61
N TYR A 95 -1.82 -10.90 -17.59
CA TYR A 95 -0.70 -11.76 -17.96
C TYR A 95 -0.67 -13.04 -17.12
N PHE A 96 -0.83 -12.91 -15.80
CA PHE A 96 -0.81 -14.04 -14.89
C PHE A 96 -1.94 -15.04 -15.19
N ILE A 97 -3.15 -14.55 -15.40
CA ILE A 97 -4.32 -15.39 -15.68
C ILE A 97 -4.16 -16.09 -17.02
N GLU A 98 -3.70 -15.39 -18.04
CA GLU A 98 -3.53 -15.95 -19.40
C GLU A 98 -2.42 -17.00 -19.47
N ASN A 99 -1.34 -16.86 -18.70
CA ASN A 99 -0.15 -17.70 -18.84
C ASN A 99 -0.01 -18.79 -17.76
N TYR A 100 -0.51 -18.58 -16.55
CA TYR A 100 -0.23 -19.47 -15.41
C TYR A 100 -1.46 -20.01 -14.69
N PHE A 101 -2.60 -19.31 -14.79
CA PHE A 101 -3.76 -19.61 -13.98
C PHE A 101 -4.65 -20.71 -14.59
N SER A 102 -4.22 -21.96 -14.44
CA SER A 102 -5.07 -23.14 -14.64
C SER A 102 -5.68 -23.56 -13.30
N ILE A 103 -6.99 -23.84 -13.26
CA ILE A 103 -7.70 -24.25 -12.02
C ILE A 103 -6.99 -25.39 -11.29
N LYS A 104 -6.51 -26.39 -12.04
CA LYS A 104 -5.87 -27.59 -11.47
C LYS A 104 -4.60 -27.25 -10.68
N ASN A 105 -3.99 -26.12 -11.03
CA ASN A 105 -2.74 -25.65 -10.46
C ASN A 105 -2.91 -25.03 -9.07
N PHE A 106 -4.11 -24.69 -8.60
CA PHE A 106 -4.27 -23.98 -7.31
C PHE A 106 -5.20 -24.70 -6.33
N SER A 107 -5.29 -26.03 -6.43
CA SER A 107 -6.23 -26.84 -5.65
C SER A 107 -6.04 -26.75 -4.13
N GLN A 108 -4.83 -26.51 -3.62
CA GLN A 108 -4.53 -26.36 -2.19
C GLN A 108 -4.57 -24.91 -1.69
N LEU A 109 -4.95 -23.96 -2.54
CA LEU A 109 -4.91 -22.54 -2.19
C LEU A 109 -5.92 -22.22 -1.08
N GLN A 110 -5.43 -21.64 0.01
CA GLN A 110 -6.20 -21.26 1.20
C GLN A 110 -6.39 -19.74 1.31
N THR A 111 -5.41 -18.96 0.85
CA THR A 111 -5.47 -17.50 0.87
C THR A 111 -5.21 -16.94 -0.52
N LEU A 112 -6.09 -16.06 -0.97
CA LEU A 112 -5.97 -15.38 -2.25
C LEU A 112 -6.24 -13.89 -2.08
N SER A 113 -5.30 -13.05 -2.51
CA SER A 113 -5.45 -11.60 -2.54
C SER A 113 -5.21 -11.09 -3.94
N VAL A 114 -6.19 -10.38 -4.51
CA VAL A 114 -6.18 -9.87 -5.87
C VAL A 114 -6.48 -8.37 -5.86
N GLY A 115 -5.52 -7.55 -6.26
CA GLY A 115 -5.68 -6.09 -6.29
C GLY A 115 -5.93 -5.54 -7.69
N GLN A 116 -6.90 -4.64 -7.83
CA GLN A 116 -7.23 -3.91 -9.07
C GLN A 116 -7.49 -4.81 -10.31
N LEU A 117 -8.60 -5.55 -10.30
CA LEU A 117 -9.08 -6.25 -11.50
C LEU A 117 -9.67 -5.26 -12.51
N ASN A 118 -9.41 -5.47 -13.80
CA ASN A 118 -10.18 -4.79 -14.86
C ASN A 118 -11.47 -5.60 -15.18
N ASP A 119 -12.41 -4.98 -15.89
CA ASP A 119 -13.74 -5.56 -16.16
C ASP A 119 -13.72 -6.91 -16.89
N LYS A 120 -12.73 -7.15 -17.76
CA LYS A 120 -12.57 -8.39 -18.52
C LYS A 120 -11.98 -9.48 -17.62
N THR A 121 -10.89 -9.15 -16.91
CA THR A 121 -10.23 -10.06 -15.96
C THR A 121 -11.17 -10.47 -14.83
N GLN A 122 -12.03 -9.55 -14.38
CA GLN A 122 -12.97 -9.81 -13.29
C GLN A 122 -13.95 -10.94 -13.63
N GLN A 123 -14.52 -10.94 -14.85
CA GLN A 123 -15.44 -12.00 -15.28
C GLN A 123 -14.77 -13.37 -15.34
N LEU A 124 -13.56 -13.42 -15.93
CA LEU A 124 -12.75 -14.63 -15.97
C LEU A 124 -12.39 -15.09 -14.55
N PHE A 125 -11.98 -14.17 -13.69
CA PHE A 125 -11.61 -14.50 -12.32
C PHE A 125 -12.78 -15.12 -11.54
N PHE A 126 -13.98 -14.53 -11.64
CA PHE A 126 -15.16 -15.06 -10.94
C PHE A 126 -15.68 -16.39 -11.47
N SER A 127 -15.46 -16.70 -12.75
CA SER A 127 -15.84 -18.03 -13.27
C SER A 127 -14.91 -19.13 -12.75
N LEU A 128 -13.67 -18.79 -12.39
CA LEU A 128 -12.69 -19.74 -11.86
C LEU A 128 -12.76 -19.87 -10.34
N LEU A 129 -13.22 -18.84 -9.64
CA LEU A 129 -13.25 -18.78 -8.17
C LEU A 129 -13.94 -19.99 -7.49
N PRO A 130 -15.11 -20.51 -7.95
CA PRO A 130 -15.79 -21.65 -7.33
C PRO A 130 -14.93 -22.93 -7.27
N SER A 131 -13.92 -23.05 -8.14
CA SER A 131 -13.02 -24.20 -8.15
C SER A 131 -12.01 -24.22 -6.99
N LEU A 132 -11.80 -23.06 -6.34
CA LEU A 132 -10.89 -22.90 -5.20
C LEU A 132 -11.58 -23.30 -3.89
N THR A 133 -12.02 -24.56 -3.81
CA THR A 133 -12.84 -25.08 -2.69
C THR A 133 -12.14 -25.07 -1.33
N ASN A 134 -10.81 -24.96 -1.32
CA ASN A 134 -9.99 -24.88 -0.10
C ASN A 134 -9.78 -23.46 0.42
N LEU A 135 -10.34 -22.45 -0.24
CA LEU A 135 -10.11 -21.06 0.11
C LEU A 135 -10.75 -20.70 1.46
N ILE A 136 -9.92 -20.22 2.38
CA ILE A 136 -10.27 -19.76 3.73
C ILE A 136 -10.32 -18.24 3.78
N SER A 137 -9.45 -17.55 3.03
CA SER A 137 -9.37 -16.09 2.98
C SER A 137 -9.33 -15.59 1.54
N LEU A 138 -10.20 -14.65 1.21
CA LEU A 138 -10.25 -13.97 -0.09
C LEU A 138 -10.15 -12.45 0.11
N SER A 139 -9.33 -11.78 -0.69
CA SER A 139 -9.22 -10.31 -0.72
C SER A 139 -9.33 -9.82 -2.15
N ILE A 140 -10.26 -8.91 -2.44
CA ILE A 140 -10.43 -8.30 -3.77
C ILE A 140 -10.60 -6.78 -3.64
N ASP A 141 -9.59 -6.00 -4.01
CA ASP A 141 -9.56 -4.56 -3.68
C ASP A 141 -10.73 -3.75 -4.27
N SER A 142 -11.24 -4.13 -5.45
CA SER A 142 -12.31 -3.40 -6.14
C SER A 142 -13.16 -4.33 -7.00
N LEU A 143 -14.48 -4.25 -6.84
CA LEU A 143 -15.51 -5.07 -7.51
C LEU A 143 -16.53 -4.20 -8.26
N CYS A 144 -16.06 -3.25 -9.05
CA CYS A 144 -16.94 -2.24 -9.64
C CYS A 144 -17.87 -2.81 -10.73
N GLY A 145 -19.09 -2.26 -10.81
CA GLY A 145 -19.87 -2.18 -12.05
C GLY A 145 -20.62 -3.42 -12.55
N LYS A 146 -20.58 -4.57 -11.89
CA LYS A 146 -21.31 -5.77 -12.34
C LYS A 146 -21.95 -6.56 -11.20
N GLU A 147 -23.11 -7.15 -11.50
CA GLU A 147 -23.72 -8.17 -10.65
C GLU A 147 -22.77 -9.36 -10.55
N ILE A 148 -22.28 -9.63 -9.36
CA ILE A 148 -21.48 -10.81 -9.08
C ILE A 148 -22.45 -11.98 -9.00
N LEU A 149 -22.27 -12.96 -9.90
CA LEU A 149 -23.03 -14.20 -9.82
C LEU A 149 -22.75 -14.86 -8.46
N PRO A 150 -23.78 -15.30 -7.73
CA PRO A 150 -23.58 -16.03 -6.48
C PRO A 150 -22.64 -17.21 -6.72
N PHE A 151 -21.62 -17.31 -5.88
CA PHE A 151 -20.69 -18.44 -5.88
C PHE A 151 -20.57 -19.00 -4.46
N ASP A 152 -20.27 -20.29 -4.37
CA ASP A 152 -20.05 -20.96 -3.09
C ASP A 152 -18.55 -21.22 -2.87
N LEU A 153 -18.08 -20.86 -1.68
CA LEU A 153 -16.74 -21.17 -1.20
C LEU A 153 -16.89 -21.79 0.20
N PRO A 154 -16.99 -23.12 0.29
CA PRO A 154 -17.49 -23.80 1.48
C PRO A 154 -16.55 -23.70 2.69
N LYS A 155 -15.31 -23.23 2.52
CA LYS A 155 -14.34 -23.03 3.62
C LYS A 155 -14.04 -21.56 3.91
N LEU A 156 -14.66 -20.62 3.19
CA LEU A 156 -14.34 -19.21 3.30
C LEU A 156 -14.76 -18.66 4.68
N GLN A 157 -13.78 -18.16 5.42
CA GLN A 157 -13.95 -17.57 6.76
C GLN A 157 -13.67 -16.07 6.77
N LYS A 158 -12.78 -15.59 5.91
CA LYS A 158 -12.41 -14.18 5.80
C LYS A 158 -12.64 -13.67 4.39
N PHE A 159 -13.34 -12.55 4.27
CA PHE A 159 -13.54 -11.87 2.99
C PHE A 159 -13.28 -10.36 3.08
N ILE A 160 -12.29 -9.89 2.34
CA ILE A 160 -11.98 -8.48 2.17
C ILE A 160 -12.40 -8.08 0.77
N PHE A 161 -13.20 -7.02 0.63
CA PHE A 161 -13.54 -6.52 -0.69
C PHE A 161 -13.86 -5.03 -0.71
N GLY A 162 -13.62 -4.39 -1.85
CA GLY A 162 -14.02 -3.01 -2.10
C GLY A 162 -15.07 -2.89 -3.21
N SER A 163 -15.96 -1.91 -3.06
CA SER A 163 -16.86 -1.34 -4.08
C SER A 163 -17.63 -2.36 -4.91
N CYS A 164 -18.82 -2.76 -4.47
CA CYS A 164 -19.76 -3.54 -5.26
C CYS A 164 -21.14 -2.89 -5.17
N GLU A 165 -21.87 -2.77 -6.29
CA GLU A 165 -23.23 -2.21 -6.30
C GLU A 165 -24.20 -3.07 -5.47
N ASN A 166 -24.03 -4.38 -5.46
CA ASN A 166 -24.92 -5.32 -4.78
C ASN A 166 -24.09 -6.29 -3.93
N ILE A 167 -24.29 -6.25 -2.61
CA ILE A 167 -23.62 -7.15 -1.67
C ILE A 167 -24.57 -8.21 -1.07
N ASP A 168 -25.81 -8.31 -1.56
CA ASP A 168 -26.81 -9.23 -1.00
C ASP A 168 -26.38 -10.70 -1.09
N TRP A 169 -25.53 -11.04 -2.05
CA TRP A 169 -24.99 -12.38 -2.21
C TRP A 169 -24.10 -12.81 -1.04
N ILE A 170 -23.54 -11.87 -0.28
CA ILE A 170 -22.64 -12.18 0.84
C ILE A 170 -23.38 -12.91 1.95
N LYS A 171 -24.68 -12.63 2.15
CA LYS A 171 -25.49 -13.32 3.17
C LYS A 171 -25.58 -14.83 2.95
N ASN A 172 -25.26 -15.31 1.74
CA ASN A 172 -25.31 -16.73 1.40
C ASN A 172 -24.08 -17.50 1.92
N PHE A 173 -23.01 -16.82 2.34
CA PHE A 173 -21.88 -17.53 2.94
C PHE A 173 -22.17 -17.92 4.39
N SER A 174 -22.29 -19.22 4.61
CA SER A 174 -22.63 -19.81 5.89
C SER A 174 -21.46 -19.89 6.88
N ARG A 175 -20.23 -19.56 6.46
CA ARG A 175 -19.00 -19.69 7.29
C ARG A 175 -18.14 -18.44 7.40
N ILE A 176 -18.51 -17.33 6.76
CA ILE A 176 -17.74 -16.08 6.86
C ILE A 176 -17.88 -15.53 8.28
N GLU A 177 -16.75 -15.47 8.98
CA GLU A 177 -16.65 -14.89 10.32
C GLU A 177 -16.05 -13.48 10.29
N THR A 178 -15.29 -13.13 9.24
CA THR A 178 -14.60 -11.83 9.12
C THR A 178 -14.88 -11.18 7.79
N ILE A 179 -15.37 -9.94 7.83
CA ILE A 179 -15.57 -9.09 6.66
C ILE A 179 -14.82 -7.77 6.81
N GLU A 180 -14.06 -7.38 5.79
CA GLU A 180 -13.58 -6.01 5.61
C GLU A 180 -14.16 -5.44 4.31
N TYR A 181 -15.05 -4.46 4.42
CA TYR A 181 -15.74 -3.86 3.29
C TYR A 181 -15.29 -2.41 3.07
N THR A 182 -14.90 -2.07 1.84
CA THR A 182 -14.56 -0.68 1.46
C THR A 182 -15.58 -0.12 0.47
N LEU A 183 -16.33 0.92 0.83
CA LEU A 183 -17.32 1.58 -0.04
C LEU A 183 -16.69 2.76 -0.80
N ASN A 184 -16.80 2.78 -2.13
CA ASN A 184 -16.29 3.86 -3.01
C ASN A 184 -17.41 4.51 -3.86
N HIS A 185 -17.13 5.69 -4.44
CA HIS A 185 -18.09 6.61 -5.08
C HIS A 185 -18.89 6.01 -6.24
N PHE A 186 -18.43 4.92 -6.82
CA PHE A 186 -19.03 4.36 -8.03
C PHE A 186 -20.28 3.51 -7.78
N CYS A 187 -20.73 3.37 -6.53
CA CYS A 187 -21.88 2.55 -6.15
C CYS A 187 -22.97 3.40 -5.48
N GLU A 188 -23.54 4.38 -6.19
CA GLU A 188 -24.51 5.33 -5.63
C GLU A 188 -25.93 4.75 -5.41
N LYS A 189 -26.20 3.53 -5.88
CA LYS A 189 -27.47 2.86 -5.60
C LYS A 189 -27.51 2.48 -4.12
N LYS A 190 -28.45 3.09 -3.39
CA LYS A 190 -28.74 2.85 -1.96
C LYS A 190 -29.29 1.44 -1.75
N ASN A 191 -28.44 0.43 -1.86
CA ASN A 191 -28.81 -0.93 -1.51
C ASN A 191 -28.68 -1.12 0.00
N LYS A 192 -29.68 -1.81 0.57
CA LYS A 192 -29.66 -2.20 1.97
C LYS A 192 -28.51 -3.17 2.17
N LEU A 193 -27.56 -2.85 3.05
CA LEU A 193 -26.47 -3.76 3.37
C LEU A 193 -27.05 -4.91 4.20
N ILE A 194 -26.82 -6.16 3.79
CA ILE A 194 -27.24 -7.35 4.54
C ILE A 194 -25.99 -8.19 4.82
N TRP A 195 -25.71 -8.39 6.10
CA TRP A 195 -24.54 -9.12 6.57
C TRP A 195 -24.91 -10.54 7.02
N PRO A 196 -24.04 -11.54 6.82
CA PRO A 196 -24.18 -12.85 7.47
C PRO A 196 -24.29 -12.74 8.99
N LEU A 197 -25.27 -13.45 9.57
CA LEU A 197 -25.58 -13.38 11.00
C LEU A 197 -24.48 -13.93 11.93
N ILE A 198 -23.58 -14.75 11.38
CA ILE A 198 -22.49 -15.42 12.11
C ILE A 198 -21.19 -14.59 12.17
N ILE A 199 -21.18 -13.38 11.60
CA ILE A 199 -19.97 -12.55 11.56
C ILE A 199 -19.53 -12.19 12.97
N LYS A 200 -18.24 -12.40 13.22
CA LYS A 200 -17.55 -12.05 14.46
C LYS A 200 -16.75 -10.76 14.31
N ASN A 201 -16.21 -10.48 13.12
CA ASN A 201 -15.39 -9.29 12.87
C ASN A 201 -15.88 -8.55 11.63
N LEU A 202 -16.29 -7.30 11.82
CA LEU A 202 -16.75 -6.44 10.73
C LEU A 202 -15.95 -5.14 10.72
N LYS A 203 -15.32 -4.85 9.58
CA LYS A 203 -14.66 -3.57 9.32
C LYS A 203 -15.30 -2.93 8.09
N ILE A 204 -15.71 -1.68 8.21
CA ILE A 204 -16.32 -0.92 7.13
C ILE A 204 -15.52 0.37 6.91
N VAL A 205 -15.11 0.61 5.67
CA VAL A 205 -14.32 1.78 5.26
C VAL A 205 -15.08 2.58 4.21
N PHE A 206 -15.52 3.78 4.54
CA PHE A 206 -16.18 4.71 3.65
C PHE A 206 -15.16 5.62 2.99
N LEU A 207 -15.09 5.55 1.66
CA LEU A 207 -14.38 6.52 0.83
C LEU A 207 -15.33 7.62 0.31
N VAL A 208 -16.58 7.62 0.76
CA VAL A 208 -17.68 8.49 0.28
C VAL A 208 -18.51 8.99 1.46
N ASP A 209 -19.16 10.14 1.29
CA ASP A 209 -20.16 10.61 2.26
C ASP A 209 -21.33 9.62 2.28
N THR A 210 -21.57 9.00 3.43
CA THR A 210 -22.54 7.90 3.57
C THR A 210 -23.61 8.27 4.58
N ASP A 211 -24.85 7.86 4.32
CA ASP A 211 -25.90 7.98 5.31
C ASP A 211 -25.75 6.89 6.39
N TYR A 212 -25.37 7.29 7.60
CA TYR A 212 -25.18 6.35 8.70
C TYR A 212 -26.42 5.55 9.05
N SER A 213 -27.63 6.04 8.73
CA SER A 213 -28.86 5.29 8.98
C SER A 213 -28.86 3.93 8.27
N LEU A 214 -28.40 3.88 7.02
CA LEU A 214 -28.32 2.64 6.24
C LEU A 214 -27.38 1.61 6.87
N ILE A 215 -26.28 2.09 7.47
CA ILE A 215 -25.32 1.23 8.16
C ILE A 215 -25.95 0.72 9.44
N LEU A 216 -26.53 1.60 10.26
CA LEU A 216 -27.15 1.22 11.52
C LEU A 216 -28.22 0.14 11.31
N ASP A 217 -29.10 0.33 10.34
CA ASP A 217 -30.17 -0.61 10.02
C ASP A 217 -29.63 -1.98 9.58
N SER A 218 -28.46 -2.01 8.94
CA SER A 218 -27.81 -3.26 8.54
C SER A 218 -27.22 -4.04 9.71
N LEU A 219 -26.87 -3.36 10.80
CA LEU A 219 -26.13 -3.99 11.90
C LEU A 219 -27.03 -4.62 12.96
N VAL A 220 -28.33 -4.27 13.05
CA VAL A 220 -29.24 -4.64 14.16
C VAL A 220 -29.32 -6.15 14.49
N HIS A 221 -28.92 -7.03 13.57
CA HIS A 221 -29.04 -8.48 13.74
C HIS A 221 -27.71 -9.21 14.02
N LEU A 222 -26.60 -8.51 14.26
CA LEU A 222 -25.27 -9.12 14.39
C LEU A 222 -24.91 -9.52 15.82
N SER A 223 -25.71 -10.41 16.42
CA SER A 223 -25.54 -10.85 17.81
C SER A 223 -24.19 -11.52 18.13
N GLN A 224 -23.52 -12.06 17.11
CA GLN A 224 -22.24 -12.76 17.23
C GLN A 224 -21.02 -11.83 17.09
N LEU A 225 -21.23 -10.54 16.87
CA LEU A 225 -20.17 -9.58 16.58
C LEU A 225 -19.27 -9.34 17.81
N ILE A 226 -17.97 -9.59 17.63
CA ILE A 226 -16.91 -9.40 18.62
C ILE A 226 -16.12 -8.11 18.36
N THR A 227 -15.88 -7.80 17.08
CA THR A 227 -15.13 -6.63 16.64
C THR A 227 -15.93 -5.84 15.61
N LEU A 228 -16.06 -4.53 15.85
CA LEU A 228 -16.64 -3.58 14.90
C LEU A 228 -15.66 -2.43 14.67
N GLU A 229 -15.26 -2.24 13.42
CA GLU A 229 -14.41 -1.12 12.99
C GLU A 229 -15.13 -0.30 11.91
N ILE A 230 -15.26 1.01 12.11
CA ILE A 230 -15.94 1.90 11.16
C ILE A 230 -15.09 3.12 10.86
N TYR A 231 -14.65 3.24 9.62
CA TYR A 231 -13.75 4.29 9.18
C TYR A 231 -14.37 5.10 8.05
N GLU A 232 -14.38 6.41 8.18
CA GLU A 232 -14.78 7.34 7.13
C GLU A 232 -13.60 8.21 6.76
N MET A 233 -13.09 7.97 5.55
CA MET A 233 -11.85 8.55 5.03
C MET A 233 -12.08 9.87 4.30
N ARG A 234 -13.34 10.28 4.11
CA ARG A 234 -13.73 11.56 3.51
C ARG A 234 -14.54 12.40 4.48
N VAL A 235 -14.69 13.69 4.14
CA VAL A 235 -15.51 14.60 4.94
C VAL A 235 -16.98 14.21 4.79
N GLY A 236 -17.52 13.59 5.83
CA GLY A 236 -18.90 13.16 5.92
C GLY A 236 -19.81 14.06 6.75
N LYS A 237 -20.99 13.51 7.05
CA LYS A 237 -21.93 14.04 8.02
C LYS A 237 -21.37 13.96 9.45
N VAL A 238 -22.06 14.61 10.38
CA VAL A 238 -21.73 14.54 11.80
C VAL A 238 -21.90 13.10 12.28
N PRO A 239 -20.89 12.52 12.98
CA PRO A 239 -20.98 11.14 13.45
C PRO A 239 -22.10 10.98 14.48
N LEU A 240 -22.56 9.74 14.63
CA LEU A 240 -23.56 9.39 15.62
C LEU A 240 -23.08 9.71 17.04
N ASN A 241 -24.02 10.14 17.90
CA ASN A 241 -23.72 10.35 19.31
C ASN A 241 -23.49 9.01 20.03
N GLY A 242 -22.78 9.06 21.16
CA GLY A 242 -22.42 7.88 21.93
C GLY A 242 -23.63 7.15 22.52
N GLN A 243 -24.72 7.85 22.86
CA GLN A 243 -25.93 7.20 23.38
C GLN A 243 -26.55 6.25 22.34
N ARG A 244 -26.67 6.68 21.07
CA ARG A 244 -27.21 5.82 20.00
C ARG A 244 -26.33 4.60 19.73
N TRP A 245 -25.00 4.77 19.81
CA TRP A 245 -24.08 3.64 19.73
C TRP A 245 -24.22 2.71 20.93
N GLU A 246 -24.31 3.24 22.15
CA GLU A 246 -24.53 2.45 23.36
C GLU A 246 -25.83 1.64 23.27
N ASP A 247 -26.94 2.26 22.89
CA ASP A 247 -28.25 1.60 22.74
C ASP A 247 -28.17 0.45 21.72
N LEU A 248 -27.53 0.70 20.58
CA LEU A 248 -27.33 -0.31 19.54
C LEU A 248 -26.44 -1.45 20.05
N ILE A 249 -25.31 -1.14 20.68
CA ILE A 249 -24.35 -2.15 21.15
C ILE A 249 -24.98 -3.03 22.22
N ARG A 250 -25.70 -2.43 23.18
CA ARG A 250 -26.39 -3.18 24.24
C ARG A 250 -27.50 -4.08 23.70
N SER A 251 -28.27 -3.61 22.72
CA SER A 251 -29.40 -4.35 22.15
C SER A 251 -28.98 -5.41 21.13
N SER A 252 -27.94 -5.14 20.35
CA SER A 252 -27.64 -5.90 19.13
C SER A 252 -26.29 -6.61 19.17
N PHE A 253 -25.32 -6.18 19.98
CA PHE A 253 -23.95 -6.74 20.03
C PHE A 253 -23.53 -7.15 21.45
N PRO A 254 -24.21 -8.11 22.10
CA PRO A 254 -23.90 -8.50 23.47
C PRO A 254 -22.46 -9.02 23.64
N LEU A 255 -21.84 -9.53 22.56
CA LEU A 255 -20.48 -10.07 22.56
C LEU A 255 -19.40 -9.07 22.14
N LEU A 256 -19.74 -7.80 21.87
CA LEU A 256 -18.79 -6.83 21.34
C LEU A 256 -17.70 -6.48 22.37
N LYS A 257 -16.45 -6.76 22.00
CA LYS A 257 -15.24 -6.51 22.81
C LYS A 257 -14.42 -5.35 22.28
N THR A 258 -14.40 -5.18 20.95
CA THR A 258 -13.62 -4.12 20.29
C THR A 258 -14.53 -3.26 19.44
N PHE A 259 -14.56 -1.97 19.76
CA PHE A 259 -15.21 -0.96 18.94
C PHE A 259 -14.20 0.12 18.57
N LYS A 260 -13.92 0.25 17.28
CA LYS A 260 -13.04 1.30 16.75
C LYS A 260 -13.76 2.13 15.72
N PHE A 261 -13.50 3.42 15.74
CA PHE A 261 -13.97 4.28 14.66
C PHE A 261 -13.03 5.43 14.37
N TYR A 262 -13.19 5.99 13.17
CA TYR A 262 -12.50 7.17 12.69
C TYR A 262 -13.43 7.92 11.73
N PHE A 263 -13.78 9.16 12.06
CA PHE A 263 -14.69 9.99 11.28
C PHE A 263 -14.06 11.34 10.98
N ILE A 264 -14.13 11.78 9.72
CA ILE A 264 -13.79 13.14 9.30
C ILE A 264 -15.09 13.85 8.95
N PHE A 265 -15.37 15.00 9.56
CA PHE A 265 -16.62 15.74 9.32
C PHE A 265 -16.40 17.25 9.37
N ARG A 266 -17.37 18.01 8.85
CA ARG A 266 -17.35 19.48 8.95
C ARG A 266 -17.56 19.89 10.41
N SER A 267 -16.73 20.82 10.87
CA SER A 267 -16.67 21.23 12.27
C SER A 267 -18.02 21.71 12.76
N LEU A 268 -18.43 21.09 13.86
CA LEU A 268 -19.45 21.57 14.76
C LEU A 268 -18.94 22.80 15.54
N THR A 269 -19.84 23.53 16.21
CA THR A 269 -19.47 24.53 17.20
C THR A 269 -18.74 23.87 18.38
N SER A 270 -17.97 24.67 19.15
CA SER A 270 -17.26 24.11 20.31
C SER A 270 -18.20 23.49 21.34
N GLN A 271 -19.44 23.97 21.46
CA GLN A 271 -20.43 23.42 22.39
C GLN A 271 -21.00 22.10 21.88
N GLU A 272 -21.32 22.01 20.58
CA GLU A 272 -21.79 20.77 19.96
C GLU A 272 -20.72 19.68 19.99
N LEU A 273 -19.44 20.01 19.78
CA LEU A 273 -18.34 19.04 19.94
C LEU A 273 -18.21 18.54 21.38
N LYS A 274 -18.34 19.45 22.36
CA LYS A 274 -18.36 19.05 23.78
C LYS A 274 -19.53 18.11 24.06
N ARG A 275 -20.73 18.39 23.53
CA ARG A 275 -21.91 17.50 23.66
C ARG A 275 -21.66 16.15 22.98
N LEU A 276 -21.07 16.14 21.79
CA LEU A 276 -20.71 14.91 21.09
C LEU A 276 -19.75 14.07 21.93
N VAL A 277 -18.63 14.61 22.39
CA VAL A 277 -17.67 13.85 23.22
C VAL A 277 -18.27 13.44 24.57
N ALA A 278 -19.07 14.32 25.20
CA ALA A 278 -19.75 14.01 26.46
C ALA A 278 -20.72 12.83 26.31
N SER A 279 -21.34 12.64 25.13
CA SER A 279 -22.20 11.48 24.89
C SER A 279 -21.46 10.13 24.89
N TYR A 280 -20.13 10.12 24.82
CA TYR A 280 -19.28 8.93 24.99
C TYR A 280 -18.65 8.86 26.40
N SER A 281 -19.16 9.61 27.37
CA SER A 281 -18.62 9.66 28.74
C SER A 281 -19.51 8.94 29.76
N THR A 282 -20.44 8.10 29.30
CA THR A 282 -21.30 7.27 30.16
C THR A 282 -20.45 6.19 30.89
N PRO A 283 -20.94 5.60 31.99
CA PRO A 283 -20.26 4.49 32.66
C PRO A 283 -19.96 3.30 31.74
N PHE A 284 -20.79 3.09 30.71
CA PHE A 284 -20.55 2.11 29.66
C PHE A 284 -19.19 2.29 28.98
N TYR A 285 -18.93 3.48 28.43
CA TYR A 285 -17.68 3.75 27.72
C TYR A 285 -16.47 3.79 28.66
N ILE A 286 -16.60 4.44 29.81
CA ILE A 286 -15.45 4.73 30.69
C ILE A 286 -15.08 3.54 31.59
N LYS A 287 -16.08 2.88 32.19
CA LYS A 287 -15.84 1.84 33.20
C LYS A 287 -16.02 0.43 32.65
N GLU A 288 -17.11 0.18 31.93
CA GLU A 288 -17.46 -1.16 31.44
C GLU A 288 -16.57 -1.57 30.26
N LYS A 289 -16.50 -0.73 29.23
CA LYS A 289 -15.80 -1.05 27.97
C LYS A 289 -14.40 -0.46 27.86
N GLN A 290 -14.11 0.60 28.62
CA GLN A 290 -12.86 1.37 28.54
C GLN A 290 -12.54 1.84 27.10
N TRP A 291 -13.57 2.21 26.36
CA TRP A 291 -13.45 2.75 25.01
C TRP A 291 -13.40 4.28 25.07
N PHE A 292 -12.19 4.81 24.97
CA PHE A 292 -11.96 6.24 24.97
C PHE A 292 -12.05 6.82 23.56
N VAL A 293 -12.50 8.06 23.47
CA VAL A 293 -12.66 8.80 22.23
C VAL A 293 -11.89 10.11 22.29
N TYR A 294 -11.46 10.58 21.12
CA TYR A 294 -10.67 11.77 20.96
C TYR A 294 -11.17 12.55 19.75
N CYS A 295 -11.30 13.87 19.90
CA CYS A 295 -11.70 14.77 18.83
C CYS A 295 -10.63 15.84 18.62
N ASN A 296 -10.09 15.89 17.41
CA ASN A 296 -9.17 16.93 16.95
C ASN A 296 -9.93 17.96 16.09
N ILE A 297 -9.80 19.24 16.42
CA ILE A 297 -10.40 20.33 15.64
C ILE A 297 -9.33 21.01 14.80
N PHE A 298 -9.52 21.04 13.48
CA PHE A 298 -8.62 21.70 12.54
C PHE A 298 -9.25 23.01 12.09
N ALA A 299 -8.68 24.12 12.56
CA ALA A 299 -9.05 25.43 12.04
C ALA A 299 -8.47 25.61 10.63
N ASN A 300 -9.34 26.04 9.72
CA ASN A 300 -9.16 26.03 8.29
C ASN A 300 -7.84 26.70 7.84
N SER A 301 -7.16 26.14 6.84
CA SER A 301 -6.21 26.92 6.06
C SER A 301 -7.02 27.90 5.21
N LYS A 302 -6.52 29.11 4.97
CA LYS A 302 -7.26 30.17 4.25
C LYS A 302 -7.79 29.75 2.87
N ASN A 303 -7.32 28.62 2.32
CA ASN A 303 -7.62 28.16 0.97
C ASN A 303 -8.61 26.98 0.91
N ASN A 304 -9.03 26.39 2.03
CA ASN A 304 -9.90 25.21 1.95
C ASN A 304 -11.38 25.61 1.83
N ARG A 305 -11.99 25.28 0.68
CA ARG A 305 -13.43 25.48 0.41
C ARG A 305 -14.34 24.69 1.35
N TYR A 306 -13.79 23.70 2.07
CA TYR A 306 -14.56 22.75 2.87
C TYR A 306 -14.83 23.19 4.32
N GLY A 307 -14.41 24.40 4.72
CA GLY A 307 -14.63 24.92 6.07
C GLY A 307 -13.69 24.30 7.12
N LYS A 308 -13.99 24.52 8.41
CA LYS A 308 -13.27 23.87 9.51
C LYS A 308 -13.58 22.38 9.50
N LEU A 309 -12.58 21.53 9.70
CA LEU A 309 -12.74 20.08 9.76
C LEU A 309 -12.52 19.58 11.19
N SER A 310 -13.14 18.47 11.54
CA SER A 310 -12.93 17.76 12.79
C SER A 310 -12.69 16.29 12.50
N ILE A 311 -11.79 15.67 13.26
CA ILE A 311 -11.54 14.22 13.20
C ILE A 311 -11.91 13.65 14.56
N PHE A 312 -12.81 12.67 14.59
CA PHE A 312 -13.31 12.02 15.79
C PHE A 312 -13.04 10.52 15.72
N TYR A 313 -12.36 9.97 16.72
CA TYR A 313 -11.85 8.59 16.67
C TYR A 313 -11.74 7.97 18.06
N THR A 314 -11.67 6.64 18.10
CA THR A 314 -11.38 5.85 19.31
C THR A 314 -9.89 5.80 19.62
N LEU A 315 -9.51 5.63 20.88
CA LEU A 315 -8.11 5.47 21.30
C LEU A 315 -7.74 3.99 21.50
N PRO A 316 -6.49 3.57 21.16
CA PRO A 316 -5.45 4.36 20.47
C PRO A 316 -5.85 4.71 19.02
N TYR A 317 -5.18 5.71 18.43
CA TYR A 317 -5.48 6.18 17.08
C TYR A 317 -5.49 4.99 16.09
N PRO A 318 -6.61 4.76 15.37
CA PRO A 318 -6.80 3.50 14.66
C PRO A 318 -6.11 3.45 13.29
N MET A 319 -5.70 4.60 12.74
CA MET A 319 -5.10 4.66 11.41
C MET A 319 -3.57 4.61 11.48
N GLU A 320 -2.95 4.01 10.46
CA GLU A 320 -1.49 4.08 10.30
C GLU A 320 -1.02 5.43 9.73
N THR A 321 -1.94 6.20 9.16
CA THR A 321 -1.66 7.51 8.55
C THR A 321 -2.31 8.62 9.36
N LEU A 322 -1.54 9.66 9.67
CA LEU A 322 -2.04 10.88 10.31
C LEU A 322 -1.67 12.12 9.50
N THR A 323 -2.69 12.92 9.21
CA THR A 323 -2.54 14.22 8.56
C THR A 323 -2.51 15.35 9.59
N ILE A 324 -1.49 16.20 9.51
CA ILE A 324 -1.25 17.35 10.39
C ILE A 324 -1.54 18.64 9.62
N TYR A 325 -2.46 19.47 10.15
CA TYR A 325 -2.92 20.75 9.60
C TYR A 325 -2.60 21.89 10.57
N LYS A 326 -2.51 23.17 10.15
CA LYS A 326 -2.01 24.37 10.89
C LYS A 326 -2.44 24.57 12.36
N ASN A 327 -3.52 23.92 12.80
CA ASN A 327 -4.00 24.00 14.17
C ASN A 327 -4.32 22.62 14.80
N SER A 328 -3.78 21.53 14.24
CA SER A 328 -3.76 20.23 14.88
C SER A 328 -3.30 20.39 16.33
N PHE A 329 -3.95 19.68 17.24
CA PHE A 329 -3.60 19.60 18.66
C PHE A 329 -3.85 20.86 19.51
N LYS A 330 -4.13 22.04 18.93
CA LYS A 330 -4.44 23.25 19.73
C LYS A 330 -5.77 23.17 20.47
N LYS A 331 -6.74 22.45 19.89
CA LYS A 331 -8.06 22.27 20.47
C LYS A 331 -8.43 20.80 20.33
N THR A 332 -8.25 20.08 21.42
CA THR A 332 -8.62 18.68 21.52
C THR A 332 -9.65 18.51 22.63
N ILE A 333 -10.56 17.57 22.42
CA ILE A 333 -11.58 17.20 23.40
C ILE A 333 -11.57 15.68 23.49
N SER A 334 -11.48 15.15 24.69
CA SER A 334 -11.44 13.71 24.93
C SER A 334 -12.24 13.37 26.19
N ASN A 335 -12.72 12.14 26.25
CA ASN A 335 -13.25 11.53 27.47
C ASN A 335 -12.16 10.78 28.28
N LEU A 336 -10.91 10.78 27.81
CA LEU A 336 -9.78 10.15 28.49
C LEU A 336 -9.40 10.96 29.74
N PRO A 337 -9.14 10.32 30.89
CA PRO A 337 -8.57 10.99 32.06
C PRO A 337 -7.23 11.66 31.74
N ILE A 338 -7.04 12.89 32.23
CA ILE A 338 -5.90 13.79 31.92
C ILE A 338 -4.52 13.12 32.14
N ASN A 339 -4.42 12.13 33.02
CA ASN A 339 -3.15 11.52 33.38
C ASN A 339 -2.68 10.38 32.44
N ASN A 340 -3.48 9.99 31.43
CA ASN A 340 -3.26 8.76 30.65
C ASN A 340 -2.92 8.99 29.15
N HIS A 341 -2.28 10.10 28.79
CA HIS A 341 -1.99 10.42 27.38
C HIS A 341 -0.88 9.57 26.72
N LEU A 342 -0.28 8.62 27.43
CA LEU A 342 0.74 7.75 26.87
C LEU A 342 0.12 6.85 25.79
N ASN A 343 0.74 6.79 24.62
CA ASN A 343 0.48 5.83 23.52
C ASN A 343 -0.72 6.13 22.59
N ILE A 344 -1.19 7.38 22.47
CA ILE A 344 -2.25 7.74 21.51
C ILE A 344 -1.85 7.38 20.06
N TYR A 345 -0.58 7.57 19.71
CA TYR A 345 -0.09 7.57 18.34
C TYR A 345 0.81 6.37 17.98
N THR A 346 0.72 5.26 18.71
CA THR A 346 1.62 4.10 18.52
C THR A 346 1.46 3.41 17.18
N ASN A 347 0.28 3.47 16.57
CA ASN A 347 -0.01 2.78 15.31
C ASN A 347 0.42 3.59 14.07
N ILE A 348 0.79 4.86 14.24
CA ILE A 348 1.10 5.74 13.11
C ILE A 348 2.47 5.35 12.53
N LYS A 349 2.47 5.08 11.24
CA LYS A 349 3.66 4.83 10.42
C LYS A 349 3.90 5.95 9.40
N THR A 350 2.84 6.65 9.00
CA THR A 350 2.88 7.69 7.97
C THR A 350 2.40 9.03 8.51
N LEU A 351 3.23 10.06 8.39
CA LEU A 351 2.86 11.44 8.71
C LEU A 351 2.72 12.27 7.44
N ILE A 352 1.62 13.01 7.33
CA ILE A 352 1.34 13.92 6.21
C ILE A 352 1.24 15.35 6.74
N PHE A 353 2.08 16.26 6.25
CA PHE A 353 2.07 17.67 6.63
C PHE A 353 1.35 18.52 5.58
N GLU A 354 0.16 18.99 5.93
CA GLU A 354 -0.67 19.89 5.10
C GLU A 354 -0.53 21.37 5.50
N ASN A 355 0.11 21.66 6.63
CA ASN A 355 0.42 23.04 7.01
C ASN A 355 1.56 23.15 8.04
N TYR A 356 2.02 24.39 8.23
CA TYR A 356 3.03 24.82 9.19
C TYR A 356 2.67 24.50 10.65
N ILE A 357 3.16 23.39 11.19
CA ILE A 357 3.23 23.15 12.64
C ILE A 357 4.43 22.26 12.97
N THR A 358 5.07 22.55 14.10
CA THR A 358 5.87 21.59 14.87
C THR A 358 4.97 20.52 15.50
N PRO A 359 5.14 19.23 15.16
CA PRO A 359 4.40 18.14 15.79
C PRO A 359 4.53 18.15 17.32
N ASN A 360 3.56 17.54 18.00
CA ASN A 360 3.66 17.32 19.45
C ASN A 360 4.87 16.42 19.77
N HIS A 361 5.55 16.66 20.90
CA HIS A 361 6.68 15.85 21.37
C HIS A 361 6.34 14.35 21.54
N ASP A 362 5.06 14.01 21.66
CA ASP A 362 4.58 12.63 21.72
C ASP A 362 4.99 11.79 20.51
N PHE A 363 5.23 12.41 19.34
CA PHE A 363 5.70 11.70 18.14
C PHE A 363 7.13 11.20 18.24
N ASN A 364 7.93 11.67 19.21
CA ASN A 364 9.31 11.20 19.39
C ASN A 364 9.40 9.71 19.74
N LYS A 365 8.30 9.14 20.26
CA LYS A 365 8.18 7.71 20.57
C LYS A 365 7.60 6.90 19.42
N THR A 366 7.07 7.54 18.39
CA THR A 366 6.39 6.86 17.29
C THR A 366 7.40 6.49 16.21
N LYS A 367 7.34 5.24 15.74
CA LYS A 367 8.14 4.76 14.60
C LYS A 367 7.56 5.26 13.28
N ILE A 368 7.92 6.49 12.89
CA ILE A 368 7.53 7.06 11.60
C ILE A 368 8.42 6.49 10.50
N ILE A 369 7.78 5.80 9.55
CA ILE A 369 8.41 5.12 8.41
C ILE A 369 8.28 5.99 7.15
N ASN A 370 7.15 6.69 7.00
CA ASN A 370 6.85 7.51 5.82
C ASN A 370 6.54 8.96 6.21
N LEU A 371 7.14 9.89 5.49
CA LEU A 371 6.90 11.33 5.64
C LEU A 371 6.44 11.92 4.32
N VAL A 372 5.30 12.60 4.35
CA VAL A 372 4.72 13.32 3.22
C VAL A 372 4.66 14.80 3.57
N ILE A 373 5.27 15.65 2.75
CA ILE A 373 5.32 17.11 2.91
C ILE A 373 4.51 17.75 1.78
N ASN A 374 3.30 18.21 2.09
CA ASN A 374 2.39 18.86 1.13
C ASN A 374 2.42 20.39 1.22
N THR A 375 3.22 20.95 2.14
CA THR A 375 3.29 22.39 2.39
C THR A 375 4.71 22.84 2.73
N GLN A 376 4.90 24.12 3.03
CA GLN A 376 6.17 24.58 3.58
C GLN A 376 6.38 24.05 5.00
N PHE A 377 7.59 23.57 5.20
CA PHE A 377 8.02 22.80 6.33
C PHE A 377 9.04 23.62 7.11
N GLU A 378 8.73 24.01 8.35
CA GLU A 378 9.53 24.98 9.12
C GLU A 378 10.14 24.41 10.40
N SER A 379 9.86 23.14 10.74
CA SER A 379 10.23 22.60 12.04
C SER A 379 11.53 21.80 11.96
N ILE A 380 12.63 22.38 12.44
CA ILE A 380 13.95 21.72 12.49
C ILE A 380 14.01 20.69 13.63
N TYR A 381 13.45 21.02 14.80
CA TYR A 381 13.66 20.25 16.05
C TYR A 381 13.18 18.79 15.99
N TRP A 382 12.12 18.51 15.23
CA TRP A 382 11.53 17.18 15.19
C TRP A 382 12.19 16.26 14.16
N LEU A 383 12.98 16.79 13.22
CA LEU A 383 13.67 16.00 12.20
C LEU A 383 14.61 14.97 12.83
N HIS A 384 15.21 15.29 13.97
CA HIS A 384 16.06 14.37 14.73
C HIS A 384 15.30 13.15 15.27
N ALA A 385 13.97 13.24 15.45
CA ALA A 385 13.17 12.12 15.93
C ALA A 385 12.86 11.09 14.83
N LEU A 386 13.05 11.44 13.55
CA LEU A 386 12.73 10.60 12.40
C LEU A 386 13.73 9.49 12.11
N THR A 387 14.40 8.95 13.13
CA THR A 387 15.51 7.98 12.98
C THR A 387 15.15 6.67 12.25
N LYS A 388 13.86 6.41 12.03
CA LYS A 388 13.31 5.23 11.35
C LYS A 388 12.63 5.55 10.02
N LEU A 389 12.81 6.78 9.50
CA LEU A 389 12.24 7.17 8.22
C LEU A 389 12.88 6.38 7.08
N GLU A 390 12.03 5.78 6.27
CA GLU A 390 12.39 4.97 5.11
C GLU A 390 12.00 5.66 3.79
N GLN A 391 10.91 6.44 3.81
CA GLN A 391 10.35 7.08 2.62
C GLN A 391 10.03 8.56 2.85
N LEU A 392 10.51 9.41 1.94
CA LEU A 392 10.20 10.84 1.90
C LEU A 392 9.46 11.19 0.60
N HIS A 393 8.28 11.79 0.74
CA HIS A 393 7.52 12.37 -0.35
C HIS A 393 7.36 13.87 -0.13
N ILE A 394 7.77 14.68 -1.10
CA ILE A 394 7.57 16.12 -1.13
C ILE A 394 6.64 16.40 -2.31
N ASP A 395 5.39 16.74 -2.01
CA ASP A 395 4.37 17.01 -3.03
C ASP A 395 4.64 18.38 -3.69
N HIS A 396 3.86 18.74 -4.71
CA HIS A 396 3.96 19.98 -5.48
C HIS A 396 4.14 21.23 -4.61
N PHE A 397 3.31 21.35 -3.58
CA PHE A 397 3.30 22.52 -2.70
C PHE A 397 4.21 22.34 -1.48
N GLY A 398 4.86 21.18 -1.38
CA GLY A 398 5.87 20.88 -0.38
C GLY A 398 7.10 21.77 -0.54
N PHE A 399 7.54 22.36 0.56
CA PHE A 399 8.81 23.06 0.62
C PHE A 399 9.58 22.62 1.85
N ILE A 400 10.78 22.10 1.64
CA ILE A 400 11.80 21.92 2.66
C ILE A 400 13.01 22.75 2.23
N SER A 401 13.63 23.45 3.17
CA SER A 401 14.88 24.17 2.91
C SER A 401 16.05 23.19 2.78
N MET A 402 17.13 23.63 2.16
CA MET A 402 18.34 22.82 1.99
C MET A 402 18.93 22.40 3.35
N GLU A 403 19.00 23.31 4.32
CA GLU A 403 19.47 23.04 5.68
C GLU A 403 18.62 21.97 6.38
N GLN A 404 17.29 22.08 6.33
CA GLN A 404 16.40 21.08 6.90
C GLN A 404 16.51 19.73 6.20
N PHE A 405 16.66 19.74 4.87
CA PHE A 405 16.83 18.51 4.12
C PHE A 405 18.14 17.82 4.48
N GLN A 406 19.21 18.58 4.66
CA GLN A 406 20.48 18.08 5.15
C GLN A 406 20.35 17.44 6.54
N ILE A 407 19.74 18.14 7.50
CA ILE A 407 19.46 17.60 8.84
C ILE A 407 18.64 16.31 8.75
N LEU A 408 17.62 16.28 7.90
CA LEU A 408 16.81 15.07 7.68
C LEU A 408 17.69 13.92 7.19
N LEU A 409 18.52 14.12 6.15
CA LEU A 409 19.40 13.09 5.60
C LEU A 409 20.38 12.55 6.65
N ASP A 410 20.95 13.42 7.49
CA ASP A 410 21.90 13.03 8.53
C ASP A 410 21.24 12.18 9.63
N ASN A 411 19.97 12.44 9.94
CA ASN A 411 19.23 11.73 10.99
C ASN A 411 18.44 10.51 10.48
N THR A 412 18.43 10.23 9.18
CA THR A 412 17.62 9.16 8.57
C THR A 412 18.49 8.12 7.86
N PRO A 413 19.18 7.24 8.61
CA PRO A 413 20.08 6.24 8.02
C PRO A 413 19.36 5.19 7.15
N TYR A 414 18.05 5.02 7.34
CA TYR A 414 17.22 4.06 6.60
C TYR A 414 16.48 4.67 5.41
N LEU A 415 16.64 5.97 5.13
CA LEU A 415 15.93 6.62 4.02
C LEU A 415 16.43 6.04 2.69
N TYR A 416 15.59 5.28 2.00
CA TYR A 416 15.95 4.66 0.71
C TYR A 416 15.03 5.11 -0.44
N SER A 417 13.90 5.75 -0.13
CA SER A 417 12.92 6.19 -1.13
C SER A 417 12.69 7.70 -1.07
N LEU A 418 12.86 8.36 -2.21
CA LEU A 418 12.72 9.79 -2.37
C LEU A 418 11.78 10.13 -3.55
N SER A 419 10.76 10.92 -3.27
CA SER A 419 9.69 11.24 -4.20
C SER A 419 9.38 12.74 -4.19
N LEU A 420 9.71 13.47 -5.25
CA LEU A 420 9.58 14.94 -5.32
C LEU A 420 9.56 15.44 -6.76
N ARG A 421 9.44 16.74 -7.01
CA ARG A 421 9.59 17.34 -8.34
C ARG A 421 11.05 17.52 -8.74
N LYS A 422 11.31 17.59 -10.05
CA LYS A 422 12.63 17.94 -10.60
C LYS A 422 13.11 19.27 -10.02
N SER A 423 12.28 20.32 -10.11
CA SER A 423 12.62 21.65 -9.62
C SER A 423 12.96 21.68 -8.12
N GLN A 424 12.28 20.87 -7.30
CA GLN A 424 12.60 20.71 -5.89
C GLN A 424 13.94 20.00 -5.69
N LEU A 425 14.21 18.91 -6.42
CA LEU A 425 15.48 18.19 -6.32
C LEU A 425 16.67 19.08 -6.68
N ILE A 426 16.58 19.81 -7.80
CA ILE A 426 17.61 20.77 -8.24
C ILE A 426 17.87 21.82 -7.16
N ARG A 427 16.82 22.36 -6.54
CA ARG A 427 16.97 23.34 -5.45
C ARG A 427 17.64 22.74 -4.22
N LEU A 428 17.25 21.52 -3.85
CA LEU A 428 17.77 20.84 -2.66
C LEU A 428 19.24 20.43 -2.81
N THR A 429 19.72 20.25 -4.04
CA THR A 429 21.14 19.95 -4.31
C THR A 429 21.96 21.20 -4.64
N ASP A 430 21.40 22.41 -4.47
CA ASP A 430 21.99 23.67 -4.92
C ASP A 430 22.47 23.63 -6.37
N ASN A 431 21.57 23.25 -7.29
CA ASN A 431 21.89 22.97 -8.68
C ASN A 431 23.02 21.94 -8.85
N TRP A 432 23.00 20.89 -8.03
CA TRP A 432 24.00 19.82 -7.99
C TRP A 432 25.39 20.22 -7.48
N ASN A 433 25.53 21.40 -6.85
CA ASN A 433 26.79 21.87 -6.28
C ASN A 433 26.99 21.46 -4.82
N ASP A 434 25.92 21.11 -4.10
CA ASP A 434 26.04 20.58 -2.74
C ASP A 434 26.54 19.13 -2.76
N VAL A 435 27.85 18.98 -2.63
CA VAL A 435 28.54 17.69 -2.64
C VAL A 435 28.06 16.79 -1.50
N HIS A 436 27.72 17.37 -0.34
CA HIS A 436 27.33 16.59 0.83
C HIS A 436 25.94 15.96 0.64
N ILE A 437 24.96 16.76 0.18
CA ILE A 437 23.62 16.26 -0.16
C ILE A 437 23.71 15.23 -1.30
N CYS A 438 24.45 15.54 -2.36
CA CYS A 438 24.63 14.63 -3.49
C CYS A 438 25.23 13.28 -3.07
N ASN A 439 26.23 13.29 -2.18
CA ASN A 439 26.84 12.07 -1.65
C ASN A 439 25.88 11.25 -0.78
N HIS A 440 25.07 11.89 0.07
CA HIS A 440 24.04 11.17 0.83
C HIS A 440 23.02 10.53 -0.09
N LEU A 441 22.57 11.27 -1.11
CA LEU A 441 21.59 10.78 -2.08
C LEU A 441 22.13 9.56 -2.85
N SER A 442 23.37 9.62 -3.34
CA SER A 442 24.00 8.52 -4.09
C SER A 442 24.19 7.27 -3.25
N GLN A 443 24.46 7.42 -1.95
CA GLN A 443 24.72 6.30 -1.06
C GLN A 443 23.46 5.65 -0.49
N LYS A 444 22.37 6.40 -0.34
CA LYS A 444 21.18 5.95 0.41
C LYS A 444 19.98 5.65 -0.49
N ILE A 445 19.75 6.46 -1.53
CA ILE A 445 18.50 6.40 -2.29
C ILE A 445 18.55 5.27 -3.32
N ARG A 446 17.62 4.34 -3.18
CA ARG A 446 17.39 3.21 -4.11
C ARG A 446 16.15 3.41 -4.96
N VAL A 447 15.22 4.24 -4.52
CA VAL A 447 13.97 4.53 -5.23
C VAL A 447 13.86 6.04 -5.43
N LEU A 448 13.97 6.49 -6.68
CA LEU A 448 13.79 7.90 -7.04
C LEU A 448 12.55 8.07 -7.91
N LYS A 449 11.62 8.93 -7.46
CA LYS A 449 10.40 9.29 -8.20
C LYS A 449 10.33 10.80 -8.41
N LEU A 450 10.47 11.23 -9.67
CA LEU A 450 10.35 12.62 -10.08
C LEU A 450 8.94 12.89 -10.62
N HIS A 451 8.11 13.53 -9.80
CA HIS A 451 6.76 13.93 -10.17
C HIS A 451 6.82 15.07 -11.17
N SER A 452 6.30 14.86 -12.38
CA SER A 452 5.62 15.88 -13.18
C SER A 452 5.52 15.44 -14.65
N TYR A 453 4.67 14.45 -14.88
CA TYR A 453 4.32 14.02 -16.22
C TYR A 453 3.36 14.99 -16.94
N LYS A 454 2.65 15.85 -16.19
CA LYS A 454 1.67 16.79 -16.76
C LYS A 454 2.26 18.13 -17.22
N ASN A 455 3.35 18.62 -16.63
CA ASN A 455 3.97 19.90 -17.00
C ASN A 455 5.26 19.68 -17.83
N PRO A 456 5.33 20.12 -19.10
CA PRO A 456 6.52 19.96 -19.96
C PRO A 456 7.80 20.56 -19.38
N LEU A 457 7.67 21.62 -18.57
CA LEU A 457 8.80 22.34 -17.98
C LEU A 457 9.56 21.49 -16.95
N GLU A 458 8.90 20.48 -16.41
CA GLU A 458 9.47 19.58 -15.40
C GLU A 458 10.01 18.29 -16.01
N CYS A 459 9.80 18.05 -17.31
CA CYS A 459 10.51 16.98 -18.02
C CYS A 459 12.01 17.30 -18.08
N LEU A 460 12.84 16.26 -17.98
CA LEU A 460 14.28 16.40 -18.04
C LEU A 460 14.76 16.54 -19.49
N ASN A 461 15.66 17.50 -19.71
CA ASN A 461 16.52 17.48 -20.88
C ASN A 461 17.73 16.55 -20.64
N ARG A 462 18.52 16.31 -21.69
CA ARG A 462 19.68 15.41 -21.62
C ARG A 462 20.70 15.83 -20.57
N HIS A 463 21.02 17.12 -20.46
CA HIS A 463 22.03 17.60 -19.51
C HIS A 463 21.58 17.42 -18.05
N GLU A 464 20.31 17.73 -17.77
CA GLU A 464 19.72 17.50 -16.44
C GLU A 464 19.69 16.00 -16.09
N LEU A 465 19.40 15.14 -17.06
CA LEU A 465 19.44 13.70 -16.88
C LEU A 465 20.87 13.22 -16.56
N GLU A 466 21.88 13.66 -17.30
CA GLU A 466 23.29 13.33 -17.04
C GLU A 466 23.69 13.68 -15.61
N ARG A 467 23.25 14.83 -15.09
CA ARG A 467 23.48 15.23 -13.69
C ARG A 467 22.79 14.29 -12.70
N ILE A 468 21.53 13.94 -12.92
CA ILE A 468 20.81 12.99 -12.07
C ILE A 468 21.51 11.63 -12.08
N LEU A 469 21.85 11.11 -13.25
CA LEU A 469 22.50 9.81 -13.37
C LEU A 469 23.85 9.79 -12.64
N SER A 470 24.63 10.88 -12.72
CA SER A 470 25.91 10.96 -12.00
C SER A 470 25.79 10.79 -10.47
N ILE A 471 24.60 11.04 -9.91
CA ILE A 471 24.33 10.87 -8.48
C ILE A 471 23.74 9.47 -8.23
N PHE A 472 22.79 9.03 -9.04
CA PHE A 472 21.97 7.85 -8.73
C PHE A 472 22.38 6.56 -9.47
N GLU A 473 23.41 6.59 -10.33
CA GLU A 473 23.75 5.44 -11.21
C GLU A 473 24.12 4.14 -10.48
N THR A 474 24.67 4.23 -9.27
CA THR A 474 25.26 3.08 -8.58
C THR A 474 24.28 2.25 -7.75
N LYS A 475 23.30 2.88 -7.10
CA LYS A 475 22.41 2.23 -6.12
C LYS A 475 20.92 2.34 -6.43
N CYS A 476 20.53 3.17 -7.40
CA CYS A 476 19.13 3.36 -7.70
C CYS A 476 18.56 2.14 -8.46
N GLU A 477 17.67 1.42 -7.78
CA GLU A 477 17.00 0.22 -8.25
C GLU A 477 15.65 0.53 -8.93
N TYR A 478 15.04 1.67 -8.60
CA TYR A 478 13.79 2.13 -9.21
C TYR A 478 13.88 3.60 -9.58
N LEU A 479 13.71 3.91 -10.87
CA LEU A 479 13.71 5.27 -11.39
C LEU A 479 12.38 5.59 -12.07
N SER A 480 11.71 6.66 -11.63
CA SER A 480 10.54 7.21 -12.33
C SER A 480 10.76 8.68 -12.63
N LEU A 481 10.66 9.06 -13.90
CA LEU A 481 10.90 10.44 -14.33
C LEU A 481 10.17 10.79 -15.64
N GLY A 482 10.00 12.08 -15.90
CA GLY A 482 9.52 12.58 -17.19
C GLY A 482 10.68 13.03 -18.06
N LEU A 483 10.66 12.68 -19.35
CA LEU A 483 11.73 13.00 -20.30
C LEU A 483 11.20 13.79 -21.50
N GLN A 484 12.01 14.72 -21.99
CA GLN A 484 11.88 15.27 -23.33
C GLN A 484 12.63 14.33 -24.30
N THR A 485 12.17 13.10 -24.49
CA THR A 485 12.97 12.02 -25.09
C THR A 485 13.15 12.07 -26.61
N THR A 486 14.31 11.54 -27.01
CA THR A 486 14.51 10.60 -28.13
C THR A 486 14.89 9.22 -27.56
N THR A 487 14.75 8.12 -28.33
CA THR A 487 15.10 6.74 -27.92
C THR A 487 16.51 6.62 -27.31
N ASN A 488 17.49 7.34 -27.86
CA ASN A 488 18.88 7.37 -27.36
C ASN A 488 19.01 7.75 -25.88
N THR A 489 18.03 8.48 -25.33
CA THR A 489 18.05 8.90 -23.92
C THR A 489 17.77 7.71 -22.99
N ILE A 490 16.93 6.76 -23.42
CA ILE A 490 16.61 5.56 -22.64
C ILE A 490 17.81 4.62 -22.62
N ASP A 491 18.42 4.40 -23.79
CA ASP A 491 19.66 3.60 -23.92
C ASP A 491 20.78 4.15 -23.03
N TYR A 492 20.88 5.47 -22.93
CA TYR A 492 21.83 6.13 -22.04
C TYR A 492 21.56 5.84 -20.55
N ILE A 493 20.30 5.82 -20.10
CA ILE A 493 19.94 5.45 -18.73
C ILE A 493 20.31 3.99 -18.46
N LEU A 494 19.88 3.08 -19.35
CA LEU A 494 20.07 1.64 -19.20
C LEU A 494 21.54 1.25 -19.19
N SER A 495 22.36 1.89 -20.02
CA SER A 495 23.81 1.63 -20.06
C SER A 495 24.58 2.15 -18.85
N ARG A 496 24.03 3.13 -18.11
CA ARG A 496 24.67 3.74 -16.94
C ARG A 496 24.23 3.14 -15.62
N MET A 497 22.96 2.77 -15.49
CA MET A 497 22.38 2.34 -14.21
C MET A 497 22.31 0.81 -14.09
N SER A 498 23.45 0.19 -13.76
CA SER A 498 23.54 -1.28 -13.65
C SER A 498 22.69 -1.90 -12.54
N ALA A 499 22.36 -1.13 -11.49
CA ALA A 499 21.50 -1.58 -10.39
C ALA A 499 19.99 -1.44 -10.68
N LEU A 500 19.62 -0.86 -11.83
CA LEU A 500 18.24 -0.50 -12.12
C LEU A 500 17.38 -1.74 -12.41
N ASN A 501 16.41 -1.99 -11.55
CA ASN A 501 15.42 -3.07 -11.70
C ASN A 501 14.12 -2.58 -12.37
N TYR A 502 13.84 -1.27 -12.28
CA TYR A 502 12.59 -0.67 -12.76
C TYR A 502 12.80 0.73 -13.32
N LEU A 503 12.30 0.97 -14.54
CA LEU A 503 12.39 2.27 -15.22
C LEU A 503 11.02 2.74 -15.70
N HIS A 504 10.47 3.76 -15.06
CA HIS A 504 9.19 4.35 -15.44
C HIS A 504 9.41 5.70 -16.11
N ILE A 505 9.16 5.78 -17.42
CA ILE A 505 9.40 6.98 -18.21
C ILE A 505 8.10 7.56 -18.73
N PHE A 506 7.84 8.79 -18.33
CA PHE A 506 6.81 9.60 -18.96
C PHE A 506 7.39 10.31 -20.17
N VAL A 507 7.11 9.76 -21.35
CA VAL A 507 7.42 10.40 -22.63
C VAL A 507 6.26 11.29 -23.02
N ARG A 508 6.49 12.60 -23.09
CA ARG A 508 5.48 13.51 -23.65
C ARG A 508 5.70 13.65 -25.15
N GLU A 509 4.70 13.27 -25.95
CA GLU A 509 4.68 13.63 -27.35
C GLU A 509 4.51 15.15 -27.48
N LYS A 510 5.50 15.84 -28.04
CA LYS A 510 5.31 17.22 -28.47
C LYS A 510 4.21 17.19 -29.53
N PHE A 511 3.12 17.92 -29.27
CA PHE A 511 1.94 18.04 -30.12
C PHE A 511 2.28 17.93 -31.63
N ARG A 512 1.62 16.96 -32.30
CA ARG A 512 1.46 16.81 -33.76
C ARG A 512 2.56 16.13 -34.59
N LEU A 513 3.64 15.59 -34.02
CA LEU A 513 4.53 14.69 -34.76
C LEU A 513 4.41 13.26 -34.20
N PRO A 514 4.13 12.24 -35.02
CA PRO A 514 3.96 10.86 -34.57
C PRO A 514 5.30 10.26 -34.15
N ILE A 515 5.70 10.54 -32.90
CA ILE A 515 6.87 9.95 -32.23
C ILE A 515 6.60 8.47 -31.91
N THR A 516 5.34 8.03 -31.93
CA THR A 516 4.92 6.61 -31.89
C THR A 516 5.64 5.69 -32.88
N LYS A 517 6.30 6.21 -33.92
CA LYS A 517 7.14 5.40 -34.81
C LYS A 517 8.54 5.04 -34.26
N THR A 518 8.99 5.59 -33.13
CA THR A 518 10.38 5.38 -32.65
C THR A 518 10.51 4.40 -31.47
N LEU A 519 9.50 4.32 -30.59
CA LEU A 519 9.41 3.26 -29.58
C LEU A 519 8.56 2.11 -30.12
N THR A 520 9.07 1.46 -31.17
CA THR A 520 8.42 0.30 -31.78
C THR A 520 8.67 -0.95 -30.94
N MET A 521 7.82 -1.97 -31.12
CA MET A 521 8.11 -3.32 -30.61
C MET A 521 9.47 -3.82 -31.11
N GLU A 522 9.89 -3.43 -32.32
CA GLU A 522 11.21 -3.76 -32.86
C GLU A 522 12.35 -3.10 -32.08
N TRP A 523 12.24 -1.81 -31.70
CA TRP A 523 13.23 -1.19 -30.81
C TRP A 523 13.27 -1.92 -29.46
N LEU A 524 12.12 -2.32 -28.93
CA LEU A 524 12.03 -3.08 -27.68
C LEU A 524 12.73 -4.43 -27.77
N GLU A 525 12.47 -5.21 -28.81
CA GLU A 525 13.12 -6.50 -29.09
C GLU A 525 14.64 -6.32 -29.26
N LYS A 526 15.06 -5.24 -29.92
CA LYS A 526 16.48 -4.87 -30.02
C LYS A 526 17.09 -4.55 -28.65
N GLN A 527 16.37 -3.88 -27.75
CA GLN A 527 16.88 -3.64 -26.40
C GLN A 527 16.89 -4.89 -25.53
N GLN A 528 15.92 -5.79 -25.68
CA GLN A 528 15.91 -7.08 -25.00
C GLN A 528 17.15 -7.91 -25.38
N THR A 529 17.53 -7.88 -26.66
CA THR A 529 18.75 -8.54 -27.14
C THR A 529 20.02 -7.81 -26.70
N GLN A 530 20.06 -6.48 -26.80
CA GLN A 530 21.26 -5.69 -26.49
C GLN A 530 21.62 -5.69 -25.01
N PHE A 531 20.63 -5.56 -24.12
CA PHE A 531 20.86 -5.49 -22.68
C PHE A 531 20.70 -6.85 -21.99
N ASN A 532 20.43 -7.92 -22.74
CA ASN A 532 20.09 -9.24 -22.20
C ASN A 532 18.94 -9.20 -21.18
N ASN A 533 18.12 -8.15 -21.27
CA ASN A 533 17.01 -7.85 -20.39
C ASN A 533 15.76 -8.39 -21.06
N SER A 534 15.48 -9.69 -20.88
CA SER A 534 14.31 -10.43 -21.38
C SER A 534 12.94 -9.89 -20.92
N ASN A 535 12.95 -8.74 -20.24
CA ASN A 535 11.90 -8.28 -19.34
C ASN A 535 11.30 -6.94 -19.76
N CYS A 536 11.81 -6.33 -20.83
CA CYS A 536 11.31 -5.06 -21.30
C CYS A 536 9.89 -5.24 -21.85
N ILE A 537 8.88 -4.93 -21.04
CA ILE A 537 7.48 -4.84 -21.44
C ILE A 537 7.14 -3.36 -21.59
N ILE A 538 6.92 -2.91 -22.82
CA ILE A 538 6.28 -1.61 -23.05
C ILE A 538 4.81 -1.78 -22.82
N ILE A 539 4.31 -1.15 -21.76
CA ILE A 539 2.88 -0.94 -21.62
C ILE A 539 2.62 0.48 -22.11
N ASN A 540 2.07 0.60 -23.31
CA ASN A 540 1.62 1.89 -23.80
C ASN A 540 0.29 2.21 -23.10
N ASN A 541 0.34 3.05 -22.07
CA ASN A 541 -0.85 3.59 -21.44
C ASN A 541 -1.04 5.03 -21.93
N ILE A 542 -2.28 5.51 -21.91
CA ILE A 542 -2.69 6.90 -22.23
C ILE A 542 -1.83 7.93 -21.47
N HIS A 543 -1.15 7.51 -20.40
CA HIS A 543 -0.36 8.35 -19.52
C HIS A 543 1.15 8.14 -19.55
N GLY A 544 1.73 7.19 -20.31
CA GLY A 544 3.19 6.99 -20.35
C GLY A 544 3.65 5.60 -20.79
N ASN A 545 4.97 5.43 -20.92
CA ASN A 545 5.62 4.16 -21.25
C ASN A 545 6.30 3.56 -20.02
N TYR A 546 6.03 2.30 -19.74
CA TYR A 546 6.67 1.56 -18.66
C TYR A 546 7.79 0.70 -19.25
N PHE A 547 8.96 0.68 -18.62
CA PHE A 547 10.05 -0.22 -18.97
C PHE A 547 10.38 -1.08 -17.75
N TRP A 548 10.30 -2.37 -17.96
CA TRP A 548 10.58 -3.36 -16.94
C TRP A 548 11.89 -4.07 -17.31
N LEU A 549 12.87 -4.21 -16.42
CA LEU A 549 14.25 -4.62 -16.79
C LEU A 549 14.62 -6.02 -16.32
#